data_AF-A0A1H8URS2-F1
#
_entry.id   AF-A0A1H8URS2-F1
#
_cell.length_a   1.000
_cell.length_b   1.000
_cell.length_c   1.000
_cell.angle_alpha   90.00
_cell.angle_beta   90.00
_cell.angle_gamma   90.00
#
_symmetry.space_group_name_H-M   'P 1'
#
loop_
_entity.id
_entity.type
_entity.pdbx_description
1 polymer ?
#
loop_
_entity_poly.entity_id
_entity_poly.type
_entity_poly.pdbx_seq_one_letter_code
_entity_poly.pdbx_strand_id
1 'polypeptide(L)'
;MILGIAGLVHVTVDTAEIIDYKTDRTRQAEPEYCKQLSVYYHVLSEWFDGRRVEIVIIYTGEGEQTAIEPLLLDKLGAVMREKGSIESGEFRRFSVQLPAPRCKRRL
;
A
#
# COMPACT_ATOMS: atom_id res chain seq x y z
N MET A 1 2.00 -15.40 -6.57
CA MET A 1 0.86 -14.78 -5.87
C MET A 1 1.41 -13.91 -4.74
N ILE A 2 1.32 -12.58 -4.86
CA ILE A 2 1.60 -11.68 -3.74
C ILE A 2 0.26 -11.47 -3.02
N LEU A 3 0.06 -12.20 -1.92
CA LEU A 3 -1.08 -11.98 -1.03
C LEU A 3 -0.64 -10.97 0.03
N GLY A 4 -1.31 -9.83 0.08
CA GLY A 4 -0.99 -8.75 1.00
C GLY A 4 -2.26 -8.13 1.58
N ILE A 5 -2.24 -7.87 2.89
CA ILE A 5 -3.31 -7.16 3.60
C ILE A 5 -2.73 -5.79 3.95
N ALA A 6 -3.40 -4.72 3.51
CA ALA A 6 -3.05 -3.38 3.97
C ALA A 6 -3.37 -3.27 5.46
N GLY A 7 -2.47 -2.68 6.26
CA GLY A 7 -2.67 -2.54 7.70
C GLY A 7 -3.97 -1.80 8.02
N LEU A 8 -4.17 -0.64 7.39
CA LEU A 8 -5.39 0.16 7.45
C LEU A 8 -5.56 0.94 6.15
N VAL A 9 -6.81 1.08 5.70
CA VAL A 9 -7.16 2.06 4.66
C VAL A 9 -8.17 3.03 5.26
N HIS A 10 -7.80 4.30 5.33
CA HIS A 10 -8.64 5.39 5.81
C HIS A 10 -9.23 6.14 4.61
N VAL A 11 -10.54 6.03 4.43
CA VAL A 11 -11.24 6.61 3.27
C VAL A 11 -12.03 7.83 3.72
N THR A 12 -11.77 8.97 3.09
CA THR A 12 -12.52 10.21 3.23
C THR A 12 -13.31 10.52 1.95
N VAL A 13 -13.90 11.70 1.86
CA VAL A 13 -14.58 12.13 0.63
C VAL A 13 -13.58 12.28 -0.51
N ASP A 14 -12.41 12.86 -0.22
CA ASP A 14 -11.42 13.30 -1.21
C ASP A 14 -10.19 12.37 -1.29
N THR A 15 -9.92 11.60 -0.23
CA THR A 15 -8.69 10.81 -0.09
C THR A 15 -8.94 9.36 0.30
N ALA A 16 -8.00 8.48 -0.07
CA ALA A 16 -7.86 7.14 0.48
C ALA A 16 -6.41 6.94 0.94
N GLU A 17 -6.19 6.92 2.25
CA GLU A 17 -4.87 6.80 2.87
C GLU A 17 -4.58 5.35 3.22
N ILE A 18 -3.49 4.81 2.69
CA ILE A 18 -2.94 3.50 3.04
C ILE A 18 -2.00 3.69 4.21
N ILE A 19 -2.33 3.12 5.36
CA ILE A 19 -1.53 3.20 6.59
C ILE A 19 -0.98 1.82 6.92
N ASP A 20 0.34 1.70 6.95
CA ASP A 20 1.04 0.47 7.32
C ASP A 20 1.86 0.65 8.59
N TYR A 21 1.77 -0.28 9.53
CA TYR A 21 2.45 -0.20 10.82
C TYR A 21 3.70 -1.06 10.82
N LYS A 22 4.83 -0.47 11.19
CA LYS A 22 6.12 -1.16 11.33
C LYS A 22 6.65 -1.05 12.74
N THR A 23 7.23 -2.15 13.22
CA THR A 23 7.83 -2.26 14.56
C THR A 23 9.35 -2.19 14.52
N ASP A 24 9.93 -2.12 13.32
CA ASP A 24 11.35 -2.05 13.07
C ASP A 24 11.96 -0.79 13.67
N ARG A 25 13.07 -0.95 14.40
CA ARG A 25 13.84 0.16 15.00
C ARG A 25 14.79 0.85 14.02
N THR A 26 14.84 0.38 12.77
CA THR A 26 15.69 0.94 11.72
C THR A 26 14.90 1.08 10.43
N ARG A 27 15.34 1.97 9.54
CA ARG A 27 14.70 2.21 8.24
C ARG A 27 15.28 1.35 7.10
N GLN A 28 16.11 0.34 7.40
CA GLN A 28 16.80 -0.45 6.37
C GLN A 28 15.85 -1.20 5.42
N ALA A 29 14.67 -1.59 5.90
CA ALA A 29 13.67 -2.30 5.11
C ALA A 29 12.68 -1.38 4.38
N GLU A 30 12.78 -0.05 4.57
CA GLU A 30 11.89 0.94 3.94
C GLU A 30 11.83 0.81 2.40
N PRO A 31 12.94 0.54 1.67
CA PRO A 31 12.87 0.31 0.22
C PRO A 31 12.03 -0.90 -0.17
N GLU A 32 11.98 -1.95 0.66
CA GLU A 32 11.14 -3.12 0.41
C GLU A 32 9.67 -2.83 0.74
N TYR A 33 9.40 -2.05 1.80
CA TYR A 33 8.04 -1.59 2.11
C TYR A 33 7.49 -0.69 1.00
N CYS A 34 8.30 0.22 0.45
CA CYS A 34 7.92 1.07 -0.67
C CYS A 34 7.46 0.23 -1.87
N LYS A 35 8.16 -0.86 -2.22
CA LYS A 35 7.74 -1.77 -3.31
C LYS A 35 6.38 -2.41 -3.03
N GLN A 36 6.18 -2.94 -1.83
CA GLN A 36 4.92 -3.58 -1.44
C GLN A 36 3.75 -2.59 -1.45
N LEU A 37 3.93 -1.41 -0.84
CA LEU A 37 2.89 -0.39 -0.74
C LEU A 37 2.57 0.24 -2.09
N SER A 38 3.53 0.28 -3.02
CA SER A 38 3.28 0.71 -4.40
C SER A 38 2.29 -0.21 -5.12
N VAL A 39 2.29 -1.53 -4.82
CA VAL A 39 1.28 -2.44 -5.36
C VAL A 39 -0.12 -2.05 -4.85
N TYR A 40 -0.26 -1.80 -3.55
CA TYR A 40 -1.54 -1.39 -2.97
C TYR A 40 -2.02 -0.06 -3.52
N TYR A 41 -1.11 0.91 -3.69
CA TYR A 41 -1.42 2.20 -4.28
C TYR A 41 -2.07 2.06 -5.65
N HIS A 42 -1.48 1.27 -6.56
CA HIS A 42 -2.01 1.14 -7.92
C HIS A 42 -3.37 0.44 -7.95
N VAL A 43 -3.56 -0.59 -7.11
CA VAL A 43 -4.87 -1.27 -7.00
C VAL A 43 -5.95 -0.33 -6.45
N LEU A 44 -5.63 0.43 -5.39
CA LEU A 44 -6.60 1.32 -4.76
C LEU A 44 -6.86 2.60 -5.54
N SER A 45 -5.89 3.07 -6.33
CA SER A 45 -6.08 4.21 -7.23
C SER A 45 -7.07 3.89 -8.34
N GLU A 46 -7.07 2.65 -8.83
CA GLU A 46 -8.09 2.18 -9.79
C GLU A 46 -9.45 1.98 -9.12
N TRP A 47 -9.47 1.45 -7.89
CA TRP A 47 -10.73 1.20 -7.16
C TRP A 47 -11.46 2.47 -6.74
N PHE A 48 -10.74 3.43 -6.15
CA PHE A 48 -11.31 4.65 -5.59
C PHE A 48 -11.30 5.80 -6.59
N ASP A 49 -11.59 5.50 -7.86
CA ASP A 49 -11.57 6.46 -8.97
C ASP A 49 -12.14 7.83 -8.55
N GLY A 50 -11.34 8.87 -8.75
CA GLY A 50 -11.63 10.25 -8.34
C GLY A 50 -11.08 10.71 -6.98
N ARG A 51 -10.63 9.80 -6.10
CA ARG A 51 -9.94 10.17 -4.84
C ARG A 51 -8.43 10.14 -4.98
N ARG A 52 -7.75 11.00 -4.22
CA ARG A 52 -6.29 10.93 -4.10
C ARG A 52 -5.91 9.78 -3.17
N VAL A 53 -5.09 8.86 -3.66
CA VAL A 53 -4.50 7.80 -2.83
C VAL A 53 -3.19 8.30 -2.25
N GLU A 54 -2.97 8.08 -0.95
CA GLU A 54 -1.73 8.44 -0.24
C GLU A 54 -1.22 7.25 0.56
N ILE A 55 0.09 7.20 0.82
CA ILE A 55 0.74 6.11 1.56
C ILE A 55 1.49 6.68 2.76
N VAL A 56 1.24 6.11 3.93
CA VAL A 56 1.94 6.45 5.17
C VAL A 56 2.40 5.17 5.88
N ILE A 57 3.66 5.15 6.30
CA ILE A 57 4.17 4.15 7.25
C ILE A 57 4.23 4.78 8.63
N ILE A 58 3.71 4.08 9.64
CA ILE A 58 3.84 4.45 11.05
C ILE A 58 4.81 3.48 11.72
N TYR A 59 5.93 4.01 12.20
CA TYR A 59 6.93 3.26 12.96
C TYR A 59 6.63 3.35 14.45
N THR A 60 6.04 2.30 15.00
CA THR A 60 5.48 2.30 16.36
C THR A 60 6.57 2.33 17.44
N GLY A 61 7.81 1.97 17.10
CA GLY A 61 8.95 2.03 18.01
C GLY A 61 9.33 3.46 18.39
N GLU A 62 9.25 4.37 17.42
CA GLU A 62 9.62 5.78 17.58
C GLU A 62 8.40 6.71 17.66
N GLY A 63 7.21 6.21 17.30
CA GLY A 63 5.99 7.03 17.16
C GLY A 63 6.05 7.96 15.94
N GLU A 64 6.94 7.67 15.00
CA GLU A 64 7.14 8.46 13.78
C GLU A 64 6.26 7.97 12.64
N GLN A 65 5.94 8.89 11.73
CA GLN A 65 5.25 8.59 10.49
C GLN A 65 6.03 9.12 9.29
N THR A 66 6.01 8.36 8.20
CA THR A 66 6.74 8.68 6.96
C THR A 66 5.79 8.52 5.78
N ALA A 67 5.62 9.60 5.02
CA ALA A 67 4.92 9.54 3.74
C ALA A 67 5.79 8.82 2.71
N ILE A 68 5.17 7.94 1.93
CA ILE A 68 5.87 7.15 0.91
C ILE A 68 5.37 7.58 -0.47
N GLU A 69 6.31 7.97 -1.33
CA GLU A 69 6.02 8.16 -2.74
C GLU A 69 5.93 6.79 -3.43
N PRO A 70 4.80 6.46 -4.10
CA PRO A 70 4.68 5.21 -4.83
C PRO A 70 5.65 5.12 -6.00
N LEU A 71 6.16 3.91 -6.24
CA LEU A 71 6.86 3.59 -7.47
C LEU A 71 5.87 3.60 -8.64
N LEU A 72 6.27 4.18 -9.76
CA LEU A 72 5.55 4.07 -11.02
C LEU A 72 5.40 2.61 -11.45
N LEU A 73 4.30 2.28 -12.13
CA LEU A 73 4.00 0.91 -12.60
C LEU A 73 5.15 0.28 -13.38
N ASP A 74 5.81 1.04 -14.26
CA ASP A 74 6.92 0.53 -15.08
C ASP A 74 8.13 0.12 -14.22
N LYS A 75 8.46 0.94 -13.21
CA LYS A 75 9.53 0.65 -12.24
C LYS A 75 9.17 -0.56 -11.38
N LEU A 76 7.91 -0.64 -10.95
CA LEU A 76 7.42 -1.78 -10.17
C LEU A 76 7.48 -3.08 -10.97
N GLY A 77 7.08 -3.04 -12.25
CA GLY A 77 7.21 -4.16 -13.17
C GLY A 77 8.65 -4.63 -13.36
N ALA A 78 9.61 -3.71 -13.45
CA ALA A 78 11.02 -4.08 -13.55
C ALA A 78 11.52 -4.79 -12.27
N VAL A 79 11.18 -4.26 -11.10
CA VAL A 79 11.54 -4.84 -9.80
C VAL A 79 10.92 -6.23 -9.59
N MET A 80 9.67 -6.42 -10.00
CA MET A 80 8.97 -7.71 -9.88
C MET A 80 9.54 -8.75 -10.84
N ARG A 81 9.94 -8.35 -12.06
CA ARG A 81 10.63 -9.23 -13.02
C ARG A 81 12.01 -9.67 -12.51
N GLU A 82 12.76 -8.77 -11.88
CA GLU A 82 14.07 -9.08 -11.28
C GLU A 82 13.97 -10.10 -10.13
N LYS A 83 12.91 -10.02 -9.31
CA LYS A 83 12.69 -10.92 -8.16
C LYS A 83 11.98 -12.24 -8.51
N GLY A 84 11.68 -12.49 -9.79
CA GLY A 84 11.17 -13.78 -10.25
C GLY A 84 9.76 -14.13 -9.78
N SER A 85 8.76 -13.36 -10.22
CA SER A 85 7.43 -13.86 -10.62
C SER A 85 6.59 -12.68 -11.09
N ILE A 86 5.88 -12.90 -12.21
CA ILE A 86 4.81 -12.10 -12.83
C ILE A 86 5.19 -11.54 -14.21
N GLU A 87 4.62 -12.17 -15.23
CA GLU A 87 4.52 -11.65 -16.60
C GLU A 87 3.53 -10.47 -16.65
N SER A 88 3.73 -9.55 -17.59
CA SER A 88 2.99 -8.27 -17.72
C SER A 88 1.45 -8.40 -17.81
N GLY A 89 0.90 -9.60 -18.02
CA GLY A 89 -0.54 -9.88 -17.99
C GLY A 89 -1.13 -10.18 -16.61
N GLU A 90 -0.33 -10.49 -15.58
CA GLU A 90 -0.81 -10.85 -14.23
C GLU A 90 -1.03 -9.63 -13.32
N PHE A 91 -0.58 -8.43 -13.74
CA PHE A 91 -0.83 -7.18 -13.00
C PHE A 91 -2.31 -6.90 -12.77
N ARG A 92 -3.19 -7.45 -13.62
CA ARG A 92 -4.65 -7.35 -13.50
C ARG A 92 -5.26 -8.30 -12.45
N ARG A 93 -4.45 -9.07 -11.72
CA ARG A 93 -4.90 -10.05 -10.72
C ARG A 93 -4.32 -9.81 -9.32
N PHE A 94 -4.14 -8.56 -8.94
CA PHE A 94 -3.88 -8.23 -7.53
C PHE A 94 -5.19 -8.04 -6.78
N SER A 95 -5.47 -8.96 -5.87
CA SER A 95 -6.59 -8.84 -4.92
C SER A 95 -6.05 -8.27 -3.62
N VAL A 96 -6.42 -7.02 -3.29
CA VAL A 96 -6.13 -6.44 -1.98
C VAL A 96 -7.34 -6.67 -1.08
N GLN A 97 -7.14 -7.42 0.00
CA GLN A 97 -8.17 -7.56 1.03
C GLN A 97 -8.16 -6.29 1.88
N LEU A 98 -9.18 -5.45 1.71
CA LEU A 98 -9.37 -4.30 2.58
C LEU A 98 -9.80 -4.78 3.98
N PRO A 99 -9.29 -4.14 5.05
CA PRO A 99 -9.81 -4.39 6.39
C PRO A 99 -11.30 -4.00 6.44
N ALA A 100 -12.08 -4.75 7.22
CA ALA A 100 -13.51 -4.48 7.35
C ALA A 100 -13.75 -3.02 7.78
N PRO A 101 -14.69 -2.29 7.14
CA PRO A 101 -14.98 -0.92 7.50
C PRO A 101 -15.41 -0.86 8.97
N ARG A 102 -14.69 -0.10 9.80
CA ARG A 102 -15.13 0.22 11.16
C ARG A 102 -16.27 1.24 11.05
N CYS A 103 -17.48 0.74 10.83
CA CYS A 103 -18.70 1.53 10.95
C CYS A 103 -18.75 2.10 12.38
N LYS A 104 -18.74 3.43 12.53
CA LYS A 104 -18.93 4.07 13.84
C LYS A 104 -20.27 3.57 14.38
N ARG A 105 -20.25 2.89 15.54
CA ARG A 105 -21.49 2.67 16.29
C ARG A 105 -22.14 4.03 16.47
N ARG A 106 -23.31 4.20 15.86
CA ARG A 106 -24.26 5.24 16.25
C ARG A 106 -24.49 5.05 17.75
N LEU A 107 -24.02 6.01 18.54
CA LEU A 107 -24.56 6.23 19.89
C LEU A 107 -26.00 6.73 19.75
#